data_AF-A0A5C4XHZ2-F1
#
_entry.id   AF-A0A5C4XHZ2-F1
#
_cell.length_a   1.000
_cell.length_b   1.000
_cell.length_c   1.000
_cell.angle_alpha   90.00
_cell.angle_beta   90.00
_cell.angle_gamma   90.00
#
_symmetry.space_group_name_H-M   'P 1'
#
loop_
_entity.id
_entity.type
_entity.pdbx_description
1 polymer ?
#
loop_
_entity_poly.entity_id
_entity_poly.type
_entity_poly.pdbx_seq_one_letter_code
_entity_poly.pdbx_strand_id
1 'polypeptide(L)'
;MTASKSMPLPAAPTNSGTDSRIIDKSDLIDRLATEMRVKSGGELPLSFCIAQVKRQLAGKQSESSAANNKPAATARPAVGSVFHSWAMRD
;
A
#
# COMPACT_ATOMS: atom_id res chain seq x y z
N MET A 1 -23.58 25.62 -56.92
CA MET A 1 -22.70 24.57 -56.37
C MET A 1 -21.91 25.18 -55.21
N THR A 2 -22.24 24.86 -53.97
CA THR A 2 -21.44 25.26 -52.79
C THR A 2 -21.17 24.02 -51.95
N ALA A 3 -19.89 23.71 -51.78
CA ALA A 3 -19.42 22.46 -51.21
C ALA A 3 -19.54 22.46 -49.68
N SER A 4 -20.25 21.46 -49.13
CA SER A 4 -20.28 21.14 -47.71
C SER A 4 -18.92 20.58 -47.27
N LYS A 5 -18.08 21.40 -46.64
CA LYS A 5 -16.89 20.93 -45.92
C LYS A 5 -17.29 20.46 -44.52
N SER A 6 -17.65 19.18 -44.40
CA SER A 6 -17.70 18.49 -43.11
C SER A 6 -16.26 18.09 -42.74
N MET A 7 -15.73 18.59 -41.62
CA MET A 7 -14.47 18.10 -41.07
C MET A 7 -14.74 16.82 -40.27
N PRO A 8 -13.96 15.73 -40.50
CA PRO A 8 -13.97 14.60 -39.60
C PRO A 8 -13.29 14.99 -38.29
N LEU A 9 -13.97 14.81 -37.16
CA LEU A 9 -13.32 14.87 -35.85
C LEU A 9 -12.20 13.82 -35.81
N PRO A 10 -11.03 14.14 -35.23
CA PRO A 10 -10.03 13.12 -34.95
C PRO A 10 -10.68 12.10 -34.02
N ALA A 11 -10.65 10.82 -34.40
CA ALA A 11 -10.98 9.75 -33.49
C ALA A 11 -10.08 9.92 -32.25
N ALA A 12 -10.69 10.27 -31.11
CA ALA A 12 -10.04 10.07 -29.84
C ALA A 12 -9.57 8.62 -29.82
N PRO A 13 -8.32 8.32 -29.43
CA PRO A 13 -7.97 6.94 -29.17
C PRO A 13 -8.93 6.49 -28.07
N THR A 14 -9.85 5.61 -28.45
CA THR A 14 -10.66 4.85 -27.51
C THR A 14 -9.68 3.99 -26.75
N ASN A 15 -9.12 4.56 -25.68
CA ASN A 15 -8.49 3.83 -24.59
C ASN A 15 -9.59 3.09 -23.80
N SER A 16 -10.64 2.61 -24.47
CA SER A 16 -11.65 1.70 -23.94
C SER A 16 -11.18 0.26 -24.13
N GLY A 17 -9.89 0.03 -23.88
CA GLY A 17 -9.42 -1.25 -23.40
C GLY A 17 -9.65 -1.25 -21.91
N THR A 18 -10.91 -1.34 -21.49
CA THR A 18 -11.23 -2.08 -20.28
C THR A 18 -10.70 -3.48 -20.51
N ASP A 19 -9.42 -3.67 -20.19
CA ASP A 19 -8.77 -4.96 -20.03
C ASP A 19 -9.46 -5.64 -18.85
N SER A 20 -10.68 -6.11 -19.07
CA SER A 20 -11.29 -7.26 -18.40
C SER A 20 -10.51 -8.53 -18.77
N ARG A 21 -9.21 -8.40 -19.02
CA ARG A 21 -8.29 -9.52 -19.15
C ARG A 21 -8.30 -10.11 -17.76
N ILE A 22 -8.74 -11.35 -17.65
CA ILE A 22 -8.62 -12.15 -16.44
C ILE A 22 -7.14 -12.11 -16.08
N ILE A 23 -6.75 -11.22 -15.17
CA ILE A 23 -5.36 -11.05 -14.77
C ILE A 23 -5.03 -12.31 -14.00
N ASP A 24 -4.04 -13.06 -14.47
CA ASP A 24 -3.58 -14.23 -13.75
C ASP A 24 -3.12 -13.81 -12.36
N LYS A 25 -3.35 -14.65 -11.35
CA LYS A 25 -3.03 -14.32 -9.96
C LYS A 25 -1.55 -13.96 -9.79
N SER A 26 -0.67 -14.56 -10.60
CA SER A 26 0.76 -14.25 -10.62
C SER A 26 1.04 -12.82 -11.10
N ASP A 27 0.48 -12.44 -12.25
CA ASP A 27 0.62 -11.10 -12.85
C ASP A 27 0.05 -10.00 -11.93
N LEU A 28 -1.06 -10.26 -11.25
CA LEU A 28 -1.61 -9.33 -10.25
C LEU A 28 -0.61 -9.09 -9.10
N ILE A 29 0.01 -10.16 -8.60
CA ILE A 29 0.98 -10.08 -7.50
C ILE A 29 2.22 -9.30 -7.93
N ASP A 30 2.73 -9.54 -9.14
CA ASP A 30 3.93 -8.88 -9.64
C ASP A 30 3.72 -7.38 -9.85
N ARG A 31 2.55 -6.98 -10.37
CA ARG A 31 2.16 -5.57 -10.49
C ARG A 31 2.09 -4.89 -9.12
N LEU A 32 1.35 -5.48 -8.17
CA LEU A 32 1.23 -4.97 -6.80
C LEU A 32 2.60 -4.91 -6.09
N ALA A 33 3.46 -5.89 -6.30
CA ALA A 33 4.79 -5.91 -5.69
C ALA A 33 5.67 -4.80 -6.24
N THR A 34 5.58 -4.54 -7.56
CA THR A 34 6.30 -3.46 -8.22
C THR A 34 5.83 -2.10 -7.73
N GLU A 35 4.51 -1.89 -7.63
CA GLU A 35 3.92 -0.67 -7.07
C GLU A 35 4.35 -0.47 -5.61
N MET A 36 4.32 -1.53 -4.80
CA MET A 36 4.74 -1.44 -3.40
C MET A 36 6.21 -1.06 -3.28
N ARG A 37 7.07 -1.62 -4.13
CA ARG A 37 8.50 -1.27 -4.18
C ARG A 37 8.70 0.21 -4.52
N VAL A 38 7.98 0.72 -5.53
CA VAL A 38 8.02 2.14 -5.92
C VAL A 38 7.54 3.04 -4.78
N LYS A 39 6.43 2.68 -4.12
CA LYS A 39 5.90 3.41 -2.96
C LYS A 39 6.86 3.43 -1.77
N SER A 40 7.63 2.37 -1.56
CA SER A 40 8.66 2.30 -0.53
C SER A 40 9.97 2.99 -0.90
N GLY A 41 10.07 3.65 -2.06
CA GLY A 41 11.28 4.34 -2.50
C GLY A 41 12.34 3.44 -3.16
N GLY A 42 11.98 2.21 -3.53
CA GLY A 42 12.85 1.32 -4.31
C GLY A 42 13.93 0.59 -3.53
N GLU A 43 14.06 0.84 -2.22
CA GLU A 43 15.10 0.26 -1.36
C GLU A 43 14.91 -1.25 -1.11
N LEU A 44 13.64 -1.69 -1.06
CA LEU A 44 13.30 -3.06 -0.69
C LEU A 44 13.43 -4.03 -1.88
N PRO A 45 13.98 -5.24 -1.67
CA PRO A 45 14.02 -6.29 -2.69
C PRO A 45 12.62 -6.67 -3.19
N LEU A 46 12.49 -6.97 -4.48
CA LEU A 46 11.20 -7.37 -5.08
C LEU A 46 10.61 -8.64 -4.43
N SER A 47 11.47 -9.58 -4.01
CA SER A 47 11.06 -10.80 -3.30
C SER A 47 10.34 -10.51 -1.98
N PHE A 48 10.81 -9.51 -1.22
CA PHE A 48 10.14 -9.02 -0.02
C PHE A 48 8.77 -8.44 -0.38
N CYS A 49 8.71 -7.66 -1.47
CA CYS A 49 7.47 -7.05 -1.91
C CYS A 49 6.40 -8.06 -2.32
N ILE A 50 6.79 -9.10 -3.06
CA ILE A 50 5.91 -10.21 -3.42
C ILE A 50 5.38 -10.93 -2.18
N ALA A 51 6.24 -11.20 -1.19
CA ALA A 51 5.84 -11.86 0.05
C ALA A 51 4.82 -11.02 0.84
N GLN A 52 5.01 -9.69 0.87
CA GLN A 52 4.10 -8.77 1.54
C GLN A 52 2.74 -8.69 0.83
N VAL A 53 2.73 -8.61 -0.50
CA VAL A 53 1.50 -8.62 -1.31
C VAL A 53 0.74 -9.93 -1.10
N LYS A 54 1.43 -11.08 -1.12
CA LYS A 54 0.81 -12.39 -0.82
C LYS A 54 0.19 -12.42 0.57
N ARG A 55 0.86 -11.84 1.57
CA ARG A 55 0.34 -11.73 2.94
C ARG A 55 -0.92 -10.87 2.99
N GLN A 56 -0.92 -9.72 2.33
CA GLN A 56 -2.08 -8.83 2.26
C GLN A 56 -3.28 -9.49 1.56
N LEU A 57 -3.06 -10.17 0.43
CA LEU A 57 -4.09 -10.92 -0.29
C LEU A 57 -4.65 -12.10 0.51
N ALA A 58 -3.86 -12.68 1.40
CA ALA A 58 -4.30 -13.72 2.34
C ALA A 58 -5.11 -13.15 3.54
N GLY A 59 -5.48 -11.87 3.52
CA GLY A 59 -6.22 -11.20 4.59
C GLY A 59 -5.39 -10.92 5.85
N LYS A 60 -4.07 -11.17 5.80
CA LYS A 60 -3.15 -10.84 6.90
C LYS A 60 -2.72 -9.39 6.69
N GLN A 61 -3.44 -8.45 7.30
CA GLN A 61 -3.05 -7.04 7.28
C GLN A 61 -1.61 -6.91 7.79
N SER A 62 -0.73 -6.39 6.94
CA SER A 62 0.52 -5.84 7.42
C SER A 62 0.19 -4.65 8.30
N GLU A 63 0.70 -4.61 9.53
CA GLU A 63 0.68 -3.43 10.39
C GLU A 63 1.55 -2.32 9.76
N SER A 64 1.10 -1.79 8.63
CA SER A 64 1.66 -0.63 7.95
C SER A 64 0.94 0.63 8.42
N SER A 65 0.30 0.60 9.60
CA SER A 65 0.07 1.83 10.33
C SER A 65 1.41 2.24 10.90
N ALA A 66 1.84 3.47 10.63
CA ALA A 66 2.95 4.07 11.35
C ALA A 66 2.76 3.79 12.85
N ALA A 67 3.82 3.48 13.60
CA ALA A 67 3.70 3.20 15.03
C ALA A 67 2.98 4.34 15.79
N ASN A 68 3.04 5.56 15.25
CA ASN A 68 2.35 6.76 15.73
C ASN A 68 0.83 6.78 15.49
N ASN A 69 0.31 5.92 14.61
CA ASN A 69 -1.12 5.82 14.28
C ASN A 69 -1.85 4.83 15.18
N LYS A 70 -1.12 4.13 16.06
CA LYS A 70 -1.72 3.33 17.13
C LYS A 70 -2.23 4.33 18.18
N PRO A 71 -3.52 4.34 18.55
CA PRO A 71 -3.96 5.14 19.69
C PRO A 71 -3.09 4.76 20.88
N ALA A 72 -2.54 5.76 21.57
CA ALA A 72 -1.67 5.55 22.71
C ALA A 72 -2.32 4.53 23.64
N ALA A 73 -1.68 3.38 23.81
CA ALA A 73 -2.14 2.39 24.77
C ALA A 73 -2.28 3.13 26.09
N THR A 74 -3.50 3.17 26.63
CA THR A 74 -3.81 3.82 27.90
C THR A 74 -2.77 3.39 28.90
N ALA A 75 -2.05 4.39 29.45
CA ALA A 75 -0.97 4.17 30.39
C ALA A 75 -1.45 3.21 31.47
N ARG A 76 -0.89 2.00 31.52
CA ARG A 76 -1.09 1.12 32.67
C ARG A 76 -0.59 1.89 33.88
N PRO A 77 -1.32 1.92 35.01
CA PRO A 77 -0.83 2.57 36.22
C PRO A 77 0.56 2.01 36.52
N ALA A 78 1.53 2.91 36.74
CA ALA A 78 2.92 2.56 36.98
C ALA A 78 3.00 1.72 38.26
N VAL A 79 2.90 0.41 38.11
CA VAL A 79 3.18 -0.56 39.17
C VAL A 79 4.67 -0.44 39.48
N GLY A 80 4.97 0.24 40.59
CA GLY A 80 6.29 0.29 41.22
C GLY A 80 7.42 0.72 40.28
N SER A 81 7.60 2.03 40.10
CA SER A 81 8.80 2.55 39.44
C SER A 81 10.06 2.06 40.17
N VAL A 82 10.96 1.37 39.48
CA VAL A 82 12.24 0.86 40.03
C VAL A 82 13.06 1.99 40.66
N PHE A 83 12.90 3.21 40.15
CA PHE A 83 13.51 4.41 40.72
C PHE A 83 12.92 4.78 42.09
N HIS A 84 11.61 4.60 42.29
CA HIS A 84 10.96 4.85 43.58
C HIS A 84 11.47 3.88 44.66
N SER A 85 11.69 2.61 44.30
CA SER A 85 12.26 1.60 45.21
C SER A 85 13.70 1.87 45.63
N TRP A 86 14.47 2.61 44.82
CA TRP A 86 15.84 3.03 45.16
C TRP A 86 15.89 4.35 45.94
N ALA A 87 14.89 5.20 45.77
CA ALA A 87 14.84 6.53 46.39
C ALA A 87 14.34 6.49 47.84
N MET A 88 13.54 5.48 48.21
CA MET A 88 13.12 5.28 49.59
C MET A 88 14.20 4.49 50.34
N ARG A 89 14.96 5.18 51.20
CA ARG A 89 15.76 4.53 52.26
C ARG A 89 14.91 4.50 53.53
N ASP A 90 14.76 3.32 54.12
CA ASP A 90 14.29 3.17 55.50
C ASP A 90 15.43 3.59 56.47
#